data_AF-A0A7Y0AJK1-F1
#
_entry.id   AF-A0A7Y0AJK1-F1
#
_cell.length_a   1.000
_cell.length_b   1.000
_cell.length_c   1.000
_cell.angle_alpha   90.00
_cell.angle_beta   90.00
_cell.angle_gamma   90.00
#
_symmetry.space_group_name_H-M   'P 1'
#
loop_
_entity.id
_entity.type
_entity.pdbx_description
1 polymer ?
#
loop_
_entity_poly.entity_id
_entity_poly.type
_entity_poly.pdbx_seq_one_letter_code
_entity_poly.pdbx_strand_id
1 'polypeptide(L)'
;MKKYIITAALSLFSIISLSAQSKKDAQVSKLYQNYIAIKSALASDDADKTSKAAAEFIKTASTVDYKLVSEGNLNILRKDATVISDARNITSQRETFSNLSENMIALTKEFKLSEKPVYVQYCPMADSSWLSDEKQIANPYYGKSMLSCGNVKSEIN
;
A
#
# COMPACT_ATOMS: atom_id res chain seq x y z
N MET A 1 -59.09 27.78 8.31
CA MET A 1 -57.75 27.71 8.94
C MET A 1 -57.19 26.32 8.70
N LYS A 2 -55.99 26.25 8.09
CA LYS A 2 -54.88 25.27 8.25
C LYS A 2 -55.23 23.76 8.35
N LYS A 3 -54.57 22.80 7.69
CA LYS A 3 -53.38 22.71 6.82
C LYS A 3 -53.40 21.27 6.27
N TYR A 4 -53.13 21.07 4.98
CA TYR A 4 -52.87 19.76 4.39
C TYR A 4 -51.47 19.28 4.82
N ILE A 5 -51.38 18.09 5.42
CA ILE A 5 -50.10 17.44 5.73
C ILE A 5 -49.74 16.58 4.52
N ILE A 6 -48.82 17.09 3.70
CA ILE A 6 -48.18 16.34 2.61
C ILE A 6 -46.96 15.67 3.23
N THR A 7 -47.04 14.36 3.46
CA THR A 7 -45.89 13.55 3.88
C THR A 7 -45.07 13.23 2.64
N ALA A 8 -44.00 13.99 2.40
CA ALA A 8 -43.03 13.69 1.35
C ALA A 8 -42.09 12.56 1.82
N ALA A 9 -42.26 11.36 1.25
CA ALA A 9 -41.29 10.28 1.40
C ALA A 9 -40.10 10.56 0.47
N LEU A 10 -39.02 11.15 1.01
CA LEU A 10 -37.73 11.20 0.32
C LEU A 10 -37.07 9.82 0.44
N SER A 11 -37.23 9.00 -0.60
CA SER A 11 -36.38 7.83 -0.82
C SER A 11 -34.98 8.32 -1.19
N LEU A 12 -34.05 8.28 -0.23
CA LEU A 12 -32.62 8.46 -0.46
C LEU A 12 -32.12 7.29 -1.32
N PHE A 13 -32.02 7.49 -2.63
CA PHE A 13 -31.19 6.65 -3.48
C PHE A 13 -29.73 6.91 -3.12
N SER A 14 -29.15 6.06 -2.26
CA SER A 14 -27.70 5.96 -2.12
C SER A 14 -27.14 5.46 -3.44
N ILE A 15 -26.61 6.37 -4.25
CA ILE A 15 -25.87 6.03 -5.46
C ILE A 15 -24.55 5.42 -4.99
N ILE A 16 -24.51 4.09 -4.86
CA ILE A 16 -23.26 3.37 -4.69
C ILE A 16 -22.61 3.40 -6.07
N SER A 17 -21.72 4.36 -6.30
CA SER A 17 -20.83 4.35 -7.46
C SER A 17 -19.90 3.14 -7.33
N LEU A 18 -20.27 2.01 -7.93
CA LEU A 18 -19.34 0.91 -8.19
C LEU A 18 -18.37 1.42 -9.28
N SER A 19 -17.25 1.99 -8.86
CA SER A 19 -16.12 2.22 -9.76
C SER A 19 -15.67 0.85 -10.29
N ALA A 20 -15.83 0.60 -11.58
CA ALA A 20 -15.34 -0.62 -12.21
C ALA A 20 -13.80 -0.54 -12.33
N GLN A 21 -13.10 -1.00 -11.30
CA GLN A 21 -11.65 -1.15 -11.35
C GLN A 21 -11.28 -2.13 -12.48
N SER A 22 -10.30 -1.77 -13.33
CA SER A 22 -9.91 -2.62 -14.45
C SER A 22 -9.32 -3.94 -13.95
N LYS A 23 -9.46 -5.03 -14.73
CA LYS A 23 -8.81 -6.31 -14.39
C LYS A 23 -7.29 -6.20 -14.27
N LYS A 24 -6.68 -5.24 -14.99
CA LYS A 24 -5.24 -4.92 -14.91
C LYS A 24 -4.89 -4.38 -13.53
N ASP A 25 -5.66 -3.40 -13.06
CA ASP A 25 -5.43 -2.76 -11.77
C ASP A 25 -5.72 -3.71 -10.60
N ALA A 26 -6.73 -4.59 -10.71
CA ALA A 26 -7.13 -5.48 -9.63
C ALA A 26 -6.00 -6.39 -9.11
N GLN A 27 -5.17 -6.93 -10.01
CA GLN A 27 -4.03 -7.79 -9.62
C GLN A 27 -2.95 -6.98 -8.88
N VAL A 28 -2.63 -5.78 -9.38
CA VAL A 28 -1.61 -4.92 -8.77
C VAL A 28 -2.12 -4.28 -7.48
N SER A 29 -3.41 -4.02 -7.35
CA SER A 29 -4.04 -3.62 -6.09
C SER A 29 -3.90 -4.66 -5.01
N LYS A 30 -4.09 -5.95 -5.33
CA LYS A 30 -3.88 -7.01 -4.33
C LYS A 30 -2.43 -7.06 -3.86
N LEU A 31 -1.48 -6.85 -4.78
CA LEU A 31 -0.06 -6.73 -4.46
C LEU A 31 0.21 -5.52 -3.54
N TYR A 32 -0.39 -4.37 -3.85
CA TYR A 32 -0.33 -3.16 -3.02
C TYR A 32 -0.88 -3.37 -1.61
N GLN A 33 -1.99 -4.08 -1.44
CA GLN A 33 -2.54 -4.38 -0.10
C GLN A 33 -1.56 -5.19 0.75
N ASN A 34 -0.85 -6.17 0.17
CA ASN A 34 0.18 -6.91 0.89
C ASN A 34 1.39 -6.04 1.21
N TYR A 35 1.78 -5.12 0.31
CA TYR A 35 2.82 -4.13 0.60
C TYR A 35 2.46 -3.25 1.80
N ILE A 36 1.22 -2.79 1.90
CA ILE A 36 0.74 -2.01 3.06
C ILE A 36 0.80 -2.83 4.36
N ALA A 37 0.57 -4.14 4.29
CA ALA A 37 0.74 -5.02 5.45
C ALA A 37 2.21 -5.11 5.91
N ILE A 38 3.17 -5.18 4.97
CA ILE A 38 4.62 -5.12 5.28
C ILE A 38 4.95 -3.77 5.94
N LYS A 39 4.56 -2.65 5.32
CA LYS A 39 4.77 -1.28 5.83
C LYS A 39 4.24 -1.13 7.25
N SER A 40 3.02 -1.60 7.49
CA SER A 40 2.37 -1.48 8.80
C SER A 40 3.03 -2.33 9.87
N ALA A 41 3.51 -3.53 9.51
CA ALA A 41 4.27 -4.39 10.43
C ALA A 41 5.62 -3.75 10.82
N LEU A 42 6.34 -3.20 9.84
CA LEU A 42 7.59 -2.47 10.06
C LEU A 42 7.42 -1.24 10.96
N ALA A 43 6.35 -0.47 10.75
CA ALA A 43 6.01 0.69 11.58
C ALA A 43 5.69 0.29 13.04
N SER A 44 5.26 -0.96 13.26
CA SER A 44 4.97 -1.50 14.60
C SER A 44 6.14 -2.20 15.28
N ASP A 45 7.33 -2.22 14.65
CA ASP A 45 8.53 -2.96 15.09
C ASP A 45 8.32 -4.49 15.18
N ASP A 46 7.41 -5.05 14.39
CA ASP A 46 7.07 -6.48 14.45
C ASP A 46 7.77 -7.24 13.31
N ALA A 47 8.95 -7.79 13.61
CA ALA A 47 9.77 -8.48 12.62
C ALA A 47 9.11 -9.77 12.09
N ASP A 48 8.47 -10.55 12.97
CA ASP A 48 7.81 -11.80 12.59
C ASP A 48 6.60 -11.54 11.70
N LYS A 49 5.78 -10.53 12.05
CA LYS A 49 4.65 -10.12 11.22
C LYS A 49 5.10 -9.56 9.88
N THR A 50 6.22 -8.83 9.87
CA THR A 50 6.84 -8.33 8.64
C THR A 50 7.23 -9.48 7.71
N SER A 51 7.92 -10.51 8.23
CA SER A 51 8.28 -11.70 7.45
C SER A 51 7.06 -12.41 6.87
N LYS A 52 6.00 -12.60 7.69
CA LYS A 52 4.76 -13.24 7.24
C LYS A 52 4.05 -12.43 6.15
N ALA A 53 3.98 -11.11 6.30
CA ALA A 53 3.38 -10.23 5.29
C ALA A 53 4.18 -10.26 3.98
N ALA A 54 5.52 -10.30 4.06
CA ALA A 54 6.38 -10.42 2.88
C ALA A 54 6.19 -11.77 2.16
N ALA A 55 6.02 -12.87 2.90
CA ALA A 55 5.68 -14.16 2.30
C ALA A 55 4.36 -14.14 1.51
N GLU A 56 3.33 -13.47 2.03
CA GLU A 56 2.06 -13.28 1.31
C GLU A 56 2.19 -12.36 0.08
N PHE A 57 3.05 -11.34 0.18
CA PHE A 57 3.42 -10.51 -0.96
C PHE A 57 4.06 -11.35 -2.08
N ILE A 58 5.03 -12.22 -1.76
CA ILE A 58 5.70 -13.10 -2.74
C ILE A 58 4.70 -14.01 -3.45
N LYS A 59 3.78 -14.64 -2.70
CA LYS A 59 2.72 -15.49 -3.27
C LYS A 59 1.89 -14.71 -4.27
N THR A 60 1.46 -13.50 -3.90
CA THR A 60 0.64 -12.65 -4.77
C THR A 60 1.43 -12.19 -6.00
N ALA A 61 2.68 -11.74 -5.83
CA ALA A 61 3.56 -11.34 -6.92
C ALA A 61 3.83 -12.47 -7.93
N SER A 62 3.70 -13.74 -7.50
CA SER A 62 3.85 -14.92 -8.38
C SER A 62 2.59 -15.21 -9.21
N THR A 63 1.47 -14.56 -8.89
CA THR A 63 0.19 -14.71 -9.61
C THR A 63 -0.12 -13.53 -10.55
N VAL A 64 0.67 -12.46 -10.49
CA VAL A 64 0.49 -11.29 -11.36
C VAL A 64 0.86 -11.67 -12.79
N ASP A 65 -0.02 -11.38 -13.74
CA ASP A 65 0.23 -11.60 -15.17
C ASP A 65 1.44 -10.77 -15.65
N TYR A 66 2.45 -11.46 -16.18
CA TYR A 66 3.70 -10.86 -16.67
C TYR A 66 3.48 -9.91 -17.86
N LYS A 67 2.33 -9.98 -18.53
CA LYS A 67 1.92 -9.04 -19.58
C LYS A 67 1.46 -7.69 -19.00
N LEU A 68 1.11 -7.65 -17.73
CA LEU A 68 0.73 -6.42 -17.02
C LEU A 68 1.98 -5.77 -16.42
N VAL A 69 2.68 -6.49 -15.55
CA VAL A 69 3.95 -6.07 -14.95
C VAL A 69 5.03 -6.98 -15.50
N SER A 70 6.08 -6.42 -16.10
CA SER A 70 7.12 -7.23 -16.74
C SER A 70 7.71 -8.26 -15.76
N GLU A 71 8.09 -9.43 -16.29
CA GLU A 71 8.68 -10.50 -15.49
C GLU A 71 9.95 -10.04 -14.76
N GLY A 72 10.73 -9.14 -15.37
CA GLY A 72 11.89 -8.52 -14.72
C GLY A 72 11.50 -7.71 -13.47
N ASN A 73 10.47 -6.87 -13.58
CA ASN A 73 9.97 -6.08 -12.44
C ASN A 73 9.37 -6.99 -11.36
N LEU A 74 8.61 -8.01 -11.74
CA LEU A 74 8.06 -8.98 -10.78
C LEU A 74 9.17 -9.75 -10.05
N ASN A 75 10.27 -10.11 -10.74
CA ASN A 75 11.42 -10.76 -10.12
C ASN A 75 12.13 -9.87 -9.11
N ILE A 76 12.28 -8.57 -9.40
CA ILE A 76 12.85 -7.59 -8.45
C ILE A 76 11.98 -7.53 -7.19
N LEU A 77 10.66 -7.36 -7.36
CA LEU A 77 9.71 -7.30 -6.24
C LEU A 77 9.72 -8.58 -5.38
N ARG A 78 9.75 -9.76 -6.02
CA ARG A 78 9.84 -11.05 -5.31
C ARG A 78 11.17 -11.21 -4.59
N LYS A 79 12.28 -10.78 -5.19
CA LYS A 79 13.61 -10.85 -4.58
C LYS A 79 13.67 -10.03 -3.31
N ASP A 80 13.26 -8.76 -3.37
CA ASP A 80 13.26 -7.87 -2.20
C ASP A 80 12.34 -8.42 -1.09
N ALA A 81 11.13 -8.86 -1.45
CA ALA A 81 10.21 -9.46 -0.48
C ALA A 81 10.75 -10.78 0.11
N THR A 82 11.50 -11.58 -0.65
CA THR A 82 12.15 -12.80 -0.13
C THR A 82 13.19 -12.47 0.93
N VAL A 83 14.04 -11.47 0.66
CA VAL A 83 15.04 -11.02 1.65
C VAL A 83 14.35 -10.49 2.92
N ILE A 84 13.26 -9.73 2.80
CA ILE A 84 12.46 -9.29 3.96
C ILE A 84 11.85 -10.48 4.71
N SER A 85 11.30 -11.46 3.99
CA SER A 85 10.71 -12.66 4.56
C SER A 85 11.72 -13.47 5.38
N ASP A 86 12.92 -13.68 4.83
CA ASP A 86 13.93 -14.55 5.41
C ASP A 86 14.78 -13.88 6.50
N ALA A 87 14.79 -12.55 6.53
CA ALA A 87 15.49 -11.77 7.55
C ALA A 87 14.99 -12.11 8.98
N ARG A 88 15.93 -12.20 9.92
CA ARG A 88 15.68 -12.54 11.33
C ARG A 88 15.58 -11.34 12.26
N ASN A 89 15.78 -10.14 11.73
CA ASN A 89 15.77 -8.91 12.51
C ASN A 89 15.14 -7.75 11.71
N ILE A 90 14.57 -6.79 12.44
CA ILE A 90 13.84 -5.66 11.87
C ILE A 90 14.73 -4.71 11.07
N THR A 91 16.02 -4.60 11.42
CA THR A 91 16.96 -3.71 10.74
C THR A 91 17.18 -4.14 9.29
N SER A 92 17.51 -5.42 9.07
CA SER A 92 17.70 -5.96 7.72
C SER A 92 16.41 -5.91 6.88
N GLN A 93 15.25 -6.07 7.52
CA GLN A 93 13.95 -5.91 6.85
C GLN A 93 13.75 -4.48 6.35
N ARG A 94 14.10 -3.47 7.17
CA ARG A 94 13.98 -2.04 6.82
C ARG A 94 14.91 -1.64 5.69
N GLU A 95 16.16 -2.11 5.73
CA GLU A 95 17.15 -1.85 4.68
C GLU A 95 16.63 -2.31 3.32
N THR A 96 16.05 -3.51 3.26
CA THR A 96 15.49 -4.05 2.01
C THR A 96 14.16 -3.40 1.63
N PHE A 97 13.35 -2.99 2.62
CA PHE A 97 12.06 -2.34 2.38
C PHE A 97 12.16 -1.03 1.59
N SER A 98 13.29 -0.31 1.67
CA SER A 98 13.52 0.88 0.83
C SER A 98 13.46 0.52 -0.66
N ASN A 99 14.18 -0.52 -1.10
CA ASN A 99 14.17 -0.98 -2.49
C ASN A 99 12.77 -1.46 -2.93
N LEU A 100 12.09 -2.24 -2.07
CA LEU A 100 10.72 -2.68 -2.36
C LEU A 100 9.78 -1.48 -2.53
N SER A 101 9.93 -0.46 -1.69
CA SER A 101 9.11 0.75 -1.72
C SER A 101 9.32 1.56 -2.98
N GLU A 102 10.56 1.77 -3.41
CA GLU A 102 10.86 2.47 -4.67
C GLU A 102 10.21 1.78 -5.88
N ASN A 103 10.32 0.46 -5.95
CA ASN A 103 9.72 -0.31 -7.04
C ASN A 103 8.18 -0.27 -6.99
N MET A 104 7.58 -0.34 -5.81
CA MET A 104 6.12 -0.19 -5.67
C MET A 104 5.63 1.23 -6.00
N ILE A 105 6.39 2.27 -5.65
CA ILE A 105 6.11 3.65 -6.07
C ILE A 105 6.20 3.76 -7.60
N ALA A 106 7.16 3.10 -8.24
CA ALA A 106 7.26 3.12 -9.70
C ALA A 106 5.99 2.56 -10.39
N LEU A 107 5.37 1.53 -9.81
CA LEU A 107 4.12 0.97 -10.33
C LEU A 107 2.95 1.96 -10.31
N THR A 108 2.94 2.98 -9.43
CA THR A 108 1.85 3.97 -9.40
C THR A 108 1.79 4.83 -10.66
N LYS A 109 2.85 4.83 -11.48
CA LYS A 109 2.89 5.57 -12.76
C LYS A 109 2.06 4.91 -13.85
N GLU A 110 1.78 3.61 -13.71
CA GLU A 110 1.14 2.79 -14.75
C GLU A 110 -0.16 2.11 -14.29
N PHE A 111 -0.41 2.10 -12.98
CA PHE A 111 -1.50 1.37 -12.35
C PHE A 111 -2.20 2.20 -11.30
N LYS A 112 -3.53 2.09 -11.26
CA LYS A 112 -4.33 2.61 -10.15
C LYS A 112 -4.34 1.57 -9.02
N LEU A 113 -3.57 1.82 -7.97
CA LEU A 113 -3.37 0.84 -6.89
C LEU A 113 -4.57 0.71 -5.92
N SER A 114 -5.44 1.71 -5.86
CA SER A 114 -6.55 1.77 -4.92
C SER A 114 -7.62 2.75 -5.43
N GLU A 115 -8.88 2.53 -5.08
CA GLU A 115 -9.96 3.49 -5.30
C GLU A 115 -9.94 4.65 -4.30
N LYS A 116 -9.25 4.48 -3.18
CA LYS A 116 -8.94 5.53 -2.20
C LYS A 116 -7.57 6.14 -2.48
N PRO A 117 -7.33 7.40 -2.08
CA PRO A 117 -6.03 8.04 -2.25
C PRO A 117 -4.88 7.20 -1.70
N VAL A 118 -3.77 7.20 -2.45
CA VAL A 118 -2.49 6.63 -2.04
C VAL A 118 -1.51 7.77 -1.84
N TYR A 119 -0.84 7.78 -0.69
CA TYR A 119 0.11 8.81 -0.32
C TYR A 119 1.54 8.32 -0.52
N VAL A 120 2.36 9.10 -1.20
CA VAL A 120 3.82 8.93 -1.14
C VAL A 120 4.32 9.72 0.05
N GLN A 121 4.89 9.02 1.02
CA GLN A 121 5.46 9.60 2.24
C GLN A 121 6.99 9.43 2.22
N TYR A 122 7.71 10.30 2.93
CA TYR A 122 9.18 10.35 2.91
C TYR A 122 9.76 10.54 4.30
N CYS A 123 10.90 9.86 4.55
CA CYS A 123 11.68 9.98 5.77
C CYS A 123 13.04 10.59 5.42
N PRO A 124 13.37 11.81 5.88
CA PRO A 124 14.64 12.46 5.56
C PRO A 124 15.85 11.77 6.19
N MET A 125 15.67 11.03 7.28
CA MET A 125 16.78 10.35 7.96
C MET A 125 17.18 9.04 7.29
N ALA A 126 16.20 8.30 6.74
CA ALA A 126 16.44 7.09 5.95
C ALA A 126 16.68 7.41 4.46
N ASP A 127 16.53 8.67 4.06
CA ASP A 127 16.51 9.12 2.67
C ASP A 127 15.65 8.24 1.74
N SER A 128 14.47 7.84 2.21
CA SER A 128 13.64 6.83 1.56
C SER A 128 12.17 7.21 1.57
N SER A 129 11.45 6.84 0.51
CA SER A 129 10.00 7.05 0.35
C SER A 129 9.21 5.75 0.42
N TRP A 130 7.96 5.80 0.87
CA TRP A 130 7.04 4.66 0.91
C TRP A 130 5.62 5.05 0.49
N LEU A 131 4.79 4.05 0.12
CA LEU A 131 3.36 4.25 -0.10
C LEU A 131 2.56 4.04 1.19
N SER A 132 1.53 4.84 1.40
CA SER A 132 0.60 4.74 2.52
C SER A 132 -0.84 4.88 2.04
N ASP A 133 -1.74 4.13 2.64
CA ASP A 133 -3.20 4.22 2.48
C ASP A 133 -3.83 5.27 3.41
N GLU A 134 -3.03 5.85 4.30
CA GLU A 134 -3.42 6.92 5.21
C GLU A 134 -2.53 8.14 5.05
N LYS A 135 -3.12 9.34 5.23
CA LYS A 135 -2.39 10.61 5.22
C LYS A 135 -1.49 10.77 6.45
N GLN A 136 -1.87 10.16 7.59
CA GLN A 136 -1.06 10.17 8.81
C GLN A 136 0.27 9.44 8.58
N ILE A 137 1.36 9.99 9.13
CA ILE A 137 2.68 9.36 9.06
C ILE A 137 2.75 8.21 10.06
N ALA A 138 3.10 7.03 9.55
CA ALA A 138 3.50 5.86 10.32
C ALA A 138 4.79 5.31 9.70
N ASN A 139 5.94 5.79 10.19
CA ASN A 139 7.25 5.61 9.59
C ASN A 139 7.74 4.15 9.69
N PRO A 140 7.87 3.41 8.57
CA PRO A 140 8.31 2.02 8.59
C PRO A 140 9.81 1.84 8.86
N TYR A 141 10.63 2.87 8.62
CA TYR A 141 12.08 2.81 8.76
C TYR A 141 12.57 2.98 10.21
N TYR A 142 11.77 3.61 11.06
CA TYR A 142 12.12 3.84 12.46
C TYR A 142 11.09 3.29 13.45
N GLY A 143 9.91 2.86 12.99
CA GLY A 143 8.89 2.24 13.83
C GLY A 143 8.49 3.11 15.00
N LYS A 144 8.28 2.53 16.18
CA LYS A 144 7.80 3.25 17.37
C LYS A 144 8.77 4.34 17.84
N SER A 145 10.05 4.23 17.52
CA SER A 145 11.05 5.23 17.94
C SER A 145 10.82 6.60 17.28
N MET A 146 10.29 6.63 16.06
CA MET A 146 10.01 7.87 15.32
C MET A 146 8.76 7.73 14.45
N LEU A 147 7.69 7.17 15.01
CA LEU A 147 6.51 6.74 14.25
C LEU A 147 5.87 7.86 13.43
N SER A 148 5.84 9.08 13.98
CA SER A 148 5.27 10.26 13.33
C SER A 148 6.28 11.07 12.49
N CYS A 149 7.54 10.65 12.42
CA CYS A 149 8.58 11.38 11.70
C CYS A 149 8.50 11.10 10.19
N GLY A 150 8.32 12.16 9.41
CA GLY A 150 8.27 12.11 7.96
C GLY A 150 7.32 13.17 7.40
N ASN A 151 7.14 13.18 6.10
CA ASN A 151 6.22 14.10 5.44
C ASN A 151 5.53 13.42 4.26
N VAL A 152 4.31 13.87 3.95
CA VAL A 152 3.65 13.53 2.68
C VAL A 152 4.34 14.30 1.57
N LYS A 153 4.73 13.61 0.49
CA LYS A 153 5.35 14.20 -0.71
C LYS A 153 4.32 14.41 -1.81
N SER A 154 3.42 13.46 -1.99
CA SER A 154 2.34 13.53 -2.98
C SER A 154 1.16 12.64 -2.60
N GLU A 155 0.02 12.94 -3.22
CA GLU A 155 -1.22 12.17 -3.15
C GLU A 155 -1.58 11.73 -4.56
N ILE A 156 -1.92 10.44 -4.72
CA ILE A 156 -2.25 9.79 -5.98
C ILE A 156 -3.71 9.32 -5.86
N ASN A 157 -4.55 9.72 -6.83
CA ASN A 157 -5.98 9.42 -6.87
C ASN A 157 -6.32 8.35 -7.91
#